data_AF-R6C1D0-F1
#
_entry.id   AF-R6C1D0-F1
#
_cell.length_a   1.000
_cell.length_b   1.000
_cell.length_c   1.000
_cell.angle_alpha   90.00
_cell.angle_beta   90.00
_cell.angle_gamma   90.00
#
_symmetry.space_group_name_H-M   'P 1'
#
loop_
_entity.id
_entity.type
_entity.pdbx_description
1 polymer ?
#
loop_
_entity_poly.entity_id
_entity_poly.type
_entity_poly.pdbx_seq_one_letter_code
_entity_poly.pdbx_strand_id
1 'polypeptide(L)'
;MGKIRAAVVGYGNIGKFTLEALEAASDFEVAGIVRRNGAENKPAELANYPVVKDIKELENVDVAILATPTRSVEKYAKEILALGINTVDSFDIHTQITDLRRSLGETAKAHNAVSIISAGWDPGSDSVVRALLQAIAPKGITYTNFGPGRSMGHSVAVRAIAGVKDALSMTIPVGTGIHRRMVYVELEEGADFKTVEAAIKADPYFVNDETHVIQVPCVDDLNDVGHGVNLVRKGVSGKTHNQLFEFDMKINNPALTAQVLVCVARASMKQQPGCYTMIEVPVIDLLEGDREELIAHLV
;
A
#
# COMPACT_ATOMS: atom_id res chain seq x y z
N MET A 1 9.37 23.91 14.19
CA MET A 1 8.55 22.88 14.89
C MET A 1 9.47 21.75 15.32
N GLY A 2 9.09 20.98 16.35
CA GLY A 2 9.79 19.73 16.67
C GLY A 2 9.59 18.70 15.55
N LYS A 3 10.36 17.60 15.59
CA LYS A 3 10.17 16.45 14.69
C LYS A 3 8.81 15.81 14.91
N ILE A 4 8.22 15.27 13.83
CA ILE A 4 6.98 14.49 13.89
C ILE A 4 7.30 13.13 14.50
N ARG A 5 6.59 12.75 15.57
CA ARG A 5 6.80 11.49 16.27
C ARG A 5 5.87 10.42 15.73
N ALA A 6 6.42 9.49 14.93
CA ALA A 6 5.67 8.43 14.28
C ALA A 6 5.83 7.08 14.98
N ALA A 7 4.73 6.35 15.15
CA ALA A 7 4.74 4.95 15.57
C ALA A 7 4.46 4.03 14.37
N VAL A 8 5.16 2.89 14.29
CA VAL A 8 4.89 1.85 13.27
C VAL A 8 4.06 0.74 13.90
N VAL A 9 2.86 0.49 13.37
CA VAL A 9 1.93 -0.53 13.87
C VAL A 9 1.91 -1.73 12.93
N GLY A 10 2.49 -2.85 13.38
CA GLY A 10 2.77 -4.02 12.55
C GLY A 10 4.18 -3.98 11.96
N TYR A 11 4.89 -5.11 12.04
CA TYR A 11 6.30 -5.20 11.64
C TYR A 11 6.52 -6.38 10.66
N GLY A 12 5.70 -6.41 9.60
CA GLY A 12 5.94 -7.23 8.41
C GLY A 12 6.76 -6.48 7.37
N ASN A 13 6.66 -6.86 6.08
CA ASN A 13 7.45 -6.22 5.01
C ASN A 13 7.24 -4.69 4.96
N ILE A 14 5.99 -4.21 4.92
CA ILE A 14 5.71 -2.76 4.89
C ILE A 14 6.27 -2.09 6.15
N GLY A 15 6.05 -2.67 7.34
CA GLY A 15 6.52 -2.08 8.59
C GLY A 15 8.03 -1.94 8.69
N LYS A 16 8.78 -2.92 8.17
CA LYS A 16 10.24 -2.84 8.05
C LYS A 16 10.67 -1.69 7.15
N PHE A 17 10.13 -1.61 5.93
CA PHE A 17 10.46 -0.51 5.02
C PHE A 17 9.95 0.85 5.53
N THR A 18 8.89 0.89 6.33
CA THR A 18 8.43 2.13 6.99
C THR A 18 9.46 2.60 8.00
N LEU A 19 10.07 1.71 8.77
CA LEU A 19 11.15 2.08 9.68
C LEU A 19 12.34 2.67 8.90
N GLU A 20 12.78 2.00 7.83
CA GLU A 20 13.87 2.49 6.97
C GLU A 20 13.54 3.88 6.36
N ALA A 21 12.30 4.10 5.91
CA ALA A 21 11.86 5.39 5.38
C ALA A 21 11.79 6.49 6.45
N LEU A 22 11.41 6.15 7.69
CA LEU A 22 11.42 7.08 8.83
C LEU A 22 12.85 7.43 9.26
N GLU A 23 13.78 6.47 9.27
CA GLU A 23 15.20 6.70 9.56
C GLU A 23 15.85 7.66 8.54
N ALA A 24 15.40 7.61 7.28
CA ALA A 24 15.87 8.49 6.21
C ALA A 24 15.24 9.89 6.21
N ALA A 25 14.11 10.11 6.90
CA ALA A 25 13.40 11.38 6.92
C ALA A 25 13.90 12.29 8.05
N SER A 26 14.41 13.49 7.72
CA SER A 26 15.01 14.39 8.71
C SER A 26 14.01 15.02 9.67
N ASP A 27 12.75 15.18 9.24
CA ASP A 27 11.67 15.77 10.02
C ASP A 27 10.90 14.79 10.89
N PHE A 28 11.26 13.50 10.89
CA PHE A 28 10.65 12.48 11.73
C PHE A 28 11.55 12.01 12.88
N GLU A 29 10.89 11.47 13.90
CA GLU A 29 11.45 10.65 14.97
C GLU A 29 10.56 9.42 15.17
N VAL A 30 11.16 8.24 15.36
CA VAL A 30 10.42 7.00 15.63
C VAL A 30 10.05 6.93 17.10
N ALA A 31 8.76 7.08 17.41
CA ALA A 31 8.24 6.98 18.78
C ALA A 31 8.28 5.54 19.33
N GLY A 32 8.13 4.55 18.44
CA GLY A 32 8.20 3.14 18.78
C GLY A 32 7.52 2.23 17.76
N ILE A 33 7.64 0.92 17.98
CA ILE A 33 7.08 -0.12 17.11
C ILE A 33 6.05 -0.92 17.90
N VAL A 34 4.82 -0.99 17.40
CA VAL A 34 3.75 -1.80 17.98
C VAL A 34 3.71 -3.16 17.27
N ARG A 35 3.97 -4.24 18.01
CA ARG A 35 3.97 -5.62 17.51
C ARG A 35 2.95 -6.45 18.29
N ARG A 36 2.34 -7.44 17.63
CA ARG A 36 1.41 -8.38 18.29
C ARG A 36 2.02 -9.05 19.54
N ASN A 37 3.31 -9.39 19.47
CA ASN A 37 4.03 -10.04 20.57
C ASN A 37 4.90 -9.05 21.38
N GLY A 38 4.82 -7.75 21.09
CA GLY A 38 5.66 -6.73 21.73
C GLY A 38 7.16 -7.01 21.56
N ALA A 39 7.91 -6.87 22.65
CA ALA A 39 9.36 -7.11 22.70
C ALA A 39 9.74 -8.60 22.68
N GLU A 40 8.78 -9.53 22.72
CA GLU A 40 9.08 -10.95 22.60
C GLU A 40 9.69 -11.25 21.22
N ASN A 41 10.80 -11.99 21.20
CA ASN A 41 11.59 -12.28 19.99
C ASN A 41 11.83 -11.00 19.16
N LYS A 42 12.28 -9.93 19.81
CA LYS A 42 12.58 -8.64 19.19
C LYS A 42 13.71 -8.81 18.15
N PRO A 43 13.50 -8.45 16.88
CA PRO A 43 14.56 -8.40 15.87
C PRO A 43 15.70 -7.48 16.31
N ALA A 44 16.94 -7.83 15.96
CA ALA A 44 18.12 -7.07 16.38
C ALA A 44 18.11 -5.61 15.87
N GLU A 45 17.59 -5.38 14.67
CA GLU A 45 17.38 -4.03 14.10
C GLU A 45 16.44 -3.16 14.95
N LEU A 46 15.57 -3.75 15.77
CA LEU A 46 14.70 -3.02 16.68
C LEU A 46 15.33 -2.73 18.05
N ALA A 47 16.62 -3.02 18.23
CA ALA A 47 17.31 -2.85 19.51
C ALA A 47 17.12 -1.44 20.11
N ASN A 48 17.18 -0.42 19.26
CA ASN A 48 17.18 0.99 19.64
C ASN A 48 15.78 1.61 19.79
N TYR A 49 14.71 0.86 19.50
CA TYR A 49 13.34 1.38 19.55
C TYR A 49 12.55 0.77 20.70
N PRO A 50 11.64 1.54 21.34
CA PRO A 50 10.58 0.97 22.16
C PRO A 50 9.75 0.00 21.31
N VAL A 51 9.54 -1.22 21.81
CA VAL A 51 8.72 -2.23 21.14
C VAL A 51 7.66 -2.75 22.09
N VAL A 52 6.41 -2.42 21.80
CA VAL A 52 5.26 -2.57 22.71
C VAL A 52 4.13 -3.37 22.09
N LYS A 53 3.15 -3.79 22.90
CA LYS A 53 1.97 -4.54 22.41
C LYS A 53 0.81 -3.61 22.06
N ASP A 54 0.69 -2.50 22.77
CA ASP A 54 -0.34 -1.48 22.58
C ASP A 54 0.32 -0.11 22.39
N ILE A 55 -0.21 0.70 21.47
CA ILE A 55 0.30 2.05 21.20
C ILE A 55 0.24 2.96 22.43
N LYS A 56 -0.67 2.69 23.37
CA LYS A 56 -0.83 3.46 24.63
C LYS A 56 0.38 3.35 25.55
N GLU A 57 1.26 2.38 25.31
CA GLU A 57 2.53 2.23 26.02
C GLU A 57 3.62 3.18 25.47
N LEU A 58 3.37 3.86 24.34
CA LEU A 58 4.26 4.86 23.75
C LEU A 58 3.87 6.26 24.19
N GLU A 59 4.86 7.14 24.31
CA GLU A 59 4.66 8.52 24.72
C GLU A 59 4.75 9.49 23.53
N ASN A 60 3.85 10.48 23.52
CA ASN A 60 3.85 11.60 22.58
C ASN A 60 3.89 11.13 21.11
N VAL A 61 2.96 10.27 20.71
CA VAL A 61 2.83 9.83 19.31
C VAL A 61 1.93 10.82 18.57
N ASP A 62 2.44 11.43 17.50
CA ASP A 62 1.67 12.35 16.65
C ASP A 62 0.85 11.57 15.61
N VAL A 63 1.46 10.52 15.03
CA VAL A 63 0.87 9.74 13.94
C VAL A 63 1.27 8.27 14.03
N ALA A 64 0.32 7.37 13.76
CA ALA A 64 0.53 5.94 13.66
C ALA A 64 0.45 5.49 12.19
N ILE A 65 1.54 4.87 11.72
CA ILE A 65 1.61 4.25 10.39
C ILE A 65 1.19 2.78 10.51
N LEU A 66 0.03 2.46 9.95
CA LEU A 66 -0.60 1.14 10.08
C LEU A 66 -0.10 0.19 8.98
N ALA A 67 1.03 -0.45 9.23
CA ALA A 67 1.58 -1.54 8.42
C ALA A 67 0.94 -2.91 8.77
N THR A 68 -0.38 -2.91 8.99
CA THR A 68 -1.17 -4.10 9.36
C THR A 68 -1.81 -4.74 8.12
N PRO A 69 -2.27 -6.00 8.19
CA PRO A 69 -3.07 -6.58 7.10
C PRO A 69 -4.30 -5.73 6.80
N THR A 70 -4.64 -5.54 5.53
CA THR A 70 -5.73 -4.67 5.06
C THR A 70 -7.02 -4.82 5.86
N ARG A 71 -7.44 -6.05 6.14
CA ARG A 71 -8.70 -6.34 6.86
C ARG A 71 -8.69 -5.95 8.35
N SER A 72 -7.52 -5.65 8.91
CA SER A 72 -7.37 -5.22 10.29
C SER A 72 -7.25 -3.70 10.43
N VAL A 73 -7.02 -2.97 9.33
CA VAL A 73 -6.79 -1.52 9.31
C VAL A 73 -7.89 -0.77 10.07
N GLU A 74 -9.17 -1.01 9.73
CA GLU A 74 -10.28 -0.26 10.32
C GLU A 74 -10.30 -0.36 11.86
N LYS A 75 -10.08 -1.57 12.38
CA LYS A 75 -10.07 -1.82 13.83
C LYS A 75 -8.94 -1.02 14.50
N TYR A 76 -7.72 -1.17 14.03
CA TYR A 76 -6.55 -0.49 14.60
C TYR A 76 -6.69 1.03 14.46
N ALA A 77 -7.12 1.52 13.30
CA ALA A 77 -7.31 2.94 13.05
C ALA A 77 -8.33 3.55 14.02
N LYS A 78 -9.49 2.91 14.25
CA LYS A 78 -10.49 3.41 15.21
C LYS A 78 -9.96 3.49 16.63
N GLU A 79 -9.26 2.45 17.10
CA GLU A 79 -8.68 2.41 18.44
C GLU A 79 -7.66 3.53 18.65
N ILE A 80 -6.85 3.83 17.63
CA ILE A 80 -5.79 4.85 17.68
C ILE A 80 -6.36 6.26 17.52
N LEU A 81 -7.27 6.47 16.56
CA LEU A 81 -7.96 7.75 16.37
C LEU A 81 -8.72 8.17 17.63
N ALA A 82 -9.29 7.21 18.38
CA ALA A 82 -9.97 7.48 19.65
C ALA A 82 -9.05 8.10 20.73
N LEU A 83 -7.73 7.97 20.57
CA LEU A 83 -6.71 8.58 21.44
C LEU A 83 -6.30 9.98 20.97
N GLY A 84 -6.86 10.49 19.86
CA GLY A 84 -6.47 11.75 19.24
C GLY A 84 -5.19 11.65 18.40
N ILE A 85 -4.70 10.44 18.12
CA ILE A 85 -3.49 10.19 17.32
C ILE A 85 -3.89 10.06 15.86
N ASN A 86 -3.16 10.73 14.96
CA ASN A 86 -3.40 10.62 13.52
C ASN A 86 -3.09 9.20 13.02
N THR A 87 -3.74 8.74 11.96
CA THR A 87 -3.47 7.43 11.37
C THR A 87 -3.23 7.53 9.88
N VAL A 88 -2.32 6.70 9.37
CA VAL A 88 -2.17 6.48 7.92
C VAL A 88 -2.05 5.01 7.61
N ASP A 89 -2.60 4.57 6.49
CA ASP A 89 -2.63 3.16 6.10
C ASP A 89 -2.57 2.95 4.59
N SER A 90 -2.30 1.71 4.19
CA SER A 90 -2.27 1.26 2.80
C SER A 90 -3.41 0.30 2.49
N PHE A 91 -4.63 0.56 3.00
CA PHE A 91 -5.80 -0.27 2.72
C PHE A 91 -6.05 -0.40 1.21
N ASP A 92 -6.07 -1.63 0.68
CA ASP A 92 -5.99 -1.89 -0.77
C ASP A 92 -7.24 -2.55 -1.38
N ILE A 93 -8.32 -2.73 -0.62
CA ILE A 93 -9.59 -3.25 -1.16
C ILE A 93 -10.39 -2.11 -1.78
N HIS A 94 -10.15 -1.82 -3.07
CA HIS A 94 -10.75 -0.72 -3.81
C HIS A 94 -12.28 -0.59 -3.66
N THR A 95 -13.00 -1.71 -3.62
CA THR A 95 -14.47 -1.73 -3.50
C THR A 95 -15.00 -1.29 -2.13
N GLN A 96 -14.14 -1.19 -1.12
CA GLN A 96 -14.50 -0.88 0.27
C GLN A 96 -13.92 0.45 0.76
N ILE A 97 -13.10 1.14 -0.05
CA ILE A 97 -12.42 2.39 0.35
C ILE A 97 -13.42 3.45 0.81
N THR A 98 -14.55 3.61 0.12
CA THR A 98 -15.55 4.63 0.47
C THR A 98 -16.24 4.36 1.81
N ASP A 99 -16.44 3.09 2.15
CA ASP A 99 -17.05 2.70 3.43
C ASP A 99 -16.04 2.86 4.58
N LEU A 100 -14.78 2.47 4.36
CA LEU A 100 -13.69 2.74 5.30
C LEU A 100 -13.55 4.23 5.57
N ARG A 101 -13.53 5.05 4.50
CA ARG A 101 -13.42 6.51 4.59
C ARG A 101 -14.54 7.11 5.44
N ARG A 102 -15.79 6.66 5.23
CA ARG A 102 -16.95 7.13 6.01
C ARG A 102 -16.77 6.77 7.48
N SER A 103 -16.42 5.52 7.76
CA SER A 103 -16.32 5.02 9.13
C SER A 103 -15.18 5.66 9.92
N LEU A 104 -13.98 5.74 9.33
CA LEU A 104 -12.83 6.40 9.98
C LEU A 104 -13.02 7.91 10.05
N GLY A 105 -13.73 8.51 9.09
CA GLY A 105 -14.05 9.93 9.11
C GLY A 105 -14.94 10.35 10.28
N GLU A 106 -15.88 9.51 10.70
CA GLU A 106 -16.69 9.73 11.91
C GLU A 106 -15.83 9.71 13.16
N THR A 107 -14.99 8.69 13.33
CA THR A 107 -14.09 8.57 14.50
C THR A 107 -13.05 9.69 14.53
N ALA A 108 -12.38 9.96 13.41
CA ALA A 108 -11.36 11.00 13.30
C ALA A 108 -11.90 12.38 13.72
N LYS A 109 -13.09 12.77 13.24
CA LYS A 109 -13.74 14.03 13.63
C LYS A 109 -14.11 14.06 15.11
N ALA A 110 -14.68 12.97 15.64
CA ALA A 110 -15.11 12.90 17.03
C ALA A 110 -13.95 13.07 18.02
N HIS A 111 -12.73 12.71 17.62
CA HIS A 111 -11.53 12.73 18.46
C HIS A 111 -10.49 13.76 18.01
N ASN A 112 -10.86 14.71 17.15
CA ASN A 112 -9.98 15.78 16.65
C ASN A 112 -8.66 15.26 16.04
N ALA A 113 -8.74 14.16 15.29
CA ALA A 113 -7.61 13.49 14.64
C ALA A 113 -7.82 13.40 13.12
N VAL A 114 -6.77 13.03 12.41
CA VAL A 114 -6.75 12.86 10.95
C VAL A 114 -6.44 11.41 10.59
N SER A 115 -7.14 10.88 9.59
CA SER A 115 -6.83 9.59 8.97
C SER A 115 -6.59 9.75 7.48
N ILE A 116 -5.43 9.31 6.96
CA ILE A 116 -5.19 9.24 5.51
C ILE A 116 -5.10 7.77 5.11
N ILE A 117 -6.10 7.30 4.38
CA ILE A 117 -6.30 5.89 4.08
C ILE A 117 -5.86 5.55 2.66
N SER A 118 -5.64 4.25 2.41
CA SER A 118 -5.39 3.75 1.05
C SER A 118 -4.23 4.48 0.35
N ALA A 119 -3.14 4.69 1.09
CA ALA A 119 -1.98 5.48 0.71
C ALA A 119 -0.74 4.59 0.48
N GLY A 120 -0.82 3.71 -0.52
CA GLY A 120 0.33 3.03 -1.11
C GLY A 120 0.68 3.63 -2.46
N TRP A 121 1.09 2.80 -3.40
CA TRP A 121 1.21 3.22 -4.81
C TRP A 121 -0.10 3.02 -5.57
N ASP A 122 -0.76 1.85 -5.45
CA ASP A 122 -2.14 1.64 -5.89
C ASP A 122 -2.93 0.75 -4.92
N PRO A 123 -3.99 1.24 -4.25
CA PRO A 123 -4.44 2.64 -4.25
C PRO A 123 -3.41 3.58 -3.60
N GLY A 124 -3.37 4.82 -4.08
CA GLY A 124 -2.51 5.86 -3.52
C GLY A 124 -1.98 6.82 -4.58
N SER A 125 -0.66 6.84 -4.81
CA SER A 125 -0.04 7.74 -5.79
C SER A 125 -0.62 7.58 -7.20
N ASP A 126 -0.92 6.35 -7.64
CA ASP A 126 -1.55 6.09 -8.94
C ASP A 126 -2.96 6.68 -9.01
N SER A 127 -3.69 6.69 -7.89
CA SER A 127 -5.00 7.33 -7.81
C SER A 127 -4.90 8.84 -8.02
N VAL A 128 -3.87 9.49 -7.49
CA VAL A 128 -3.60 10.92 -7.72
C VAL A 128 -3.32 11.19 -9.20
N VAL A 129 -2.48 10.37 -9.83
CA VAL A 129 -2.20 10.47 -11.27
C VAL A 129 -3.46 10.23 -12.10
N ARG A 130 -4.22 9.16 -11.82
CA ARG A 130 -5.50 8.90 -12.50
C ARG A 130 -6.47 10.07 -12.41
N ALA A 131 -6.61 10.65 -11.21
CA ALA A 131 -7.47 11.81 -10.99
C ALA A 131 -7.01 13.02 -11.79
N LEU A 132 -5.72 13.34 -11.79
CA LEU A 132 -5.14 14.42 -12.60
C LEU A 132 -5.40 14.21 -14.09
N LEU A 133 -5.08 13.03 -14.61
CA LEU A 133 -5.27 12.71 -16.03
C LEU A 133 -6.75 12.76 -16.44
N GLN A 134 -7.64 12.29 -15.58
CA GLN A 134 -9.08 12.38 -15.80
C GLN A 134 -9.57 13.83 -15.79
N ALA A 135 -9.02 14.70 -14.94
CA ALA A 135 -9.38 16.12 -14.89
C ALA A 135 -8.96 16.86 -16.16
N ILE A 136 -7.74 16.67 -16.65
CA ILE A 136 -7.20 17.42 -17.80
C ILE A 136 -7.72 16.92 -19.16
N ALA A 137 -8.20 15.67 -19.23
CA ALA A 137 -8.83 15.13 -20.42
C ALA A 137 -10.13 14.38 -20.04
N PRO A 138 -11.25 15.06 -19.78
CA PRO A 138 -12.44 14.47 -19.14
C PRO A 138 -13.17 13.40 -19.94
N LYS A 139 -13.03 13.38 -21.28
CA LYS A 139 -13.56 12.30 -22.12
C LYS A 139 -12.41 11.38 -22.52
N GLY A 140 -12.58 10.07 -22.41
CA GLY A 140 -11.54 9.11 -22.77
C GLY A 140 -11.56 7.86 -21.92
N ILE A 141 -10.57 7.01 -22.15
CA ILE A 141 -10.37 5.75 -21.42
C ILE A 141 -9.02 5.81 -20.72
N THR A 142 -8.99 5.32 -19.48
CA THR A 142 -7.76 5.08 -18.74
C THR A 142 -7.60 3.58 -18.56
N TYR A 143 -6.39 3.08 -18.82
CA TYR A 143 -5.98 1.72 -18.55
C TYR A 143 -4.87 1.71 -17.50
N THR A 144 -4.97 0.82 -16.52
CA THR A 144 -3.94 0.61 -15.49
C THR A 144 -3.36 -0.78 -15.68
N ASN A 145 -2.11 -0.85 -16.11
CA ASN A 145 -1.44 -2.10 -16.45
C ASN A 145 -0.39 -2.42 -15.36
N PHE A 146 -0.78 -3.22 -14.37
CA PHE A 146 0.10 -3.71 -13.32
C PHE A 146 1.15 -4.73 -13.78
N GLY A 147 2.34 -4.61 -13.18
CA GLY A 147 3.43 -5.58 -13.29
C GLY A 147 4.41 -5.30 -14.44
N PRO A 148 5.34 -6.24 -14.72
CA PRO A 148 5.54 -7.52 -14.03
C PRO A 148 5.79 -7.36 -12.54
N GLY A 149 5.13 -8.16 -11.70
CA GLY A 149 5.37 -8.10 -10.26
C GLY A 149 4.58 -9.10 -9.45
N ARG A 150 5.07 -9.38 -8.24
CA ARG A 150 4.42 -10.27 -7.27
C ARG A 150 3.08 -9.70 -6.80
N SER A 151 2.01 -10.45 -6.97
CA SER A 151 0.72 -10.17 -6.33
C SER A 151 0.61 -10.92 -5.01
N MET A 152 0.65 -10.18 -3.90
CA MET A 152 0.54 -10.75 -2.55
C MET A 152 -0.78 -11.51 -2.32
N GLY A 153 -1.93 -10.90 -2.68
CA GLY A 153 -3.26 -11.52 -2.51
C GLY A 153 -3.40 -12.83 -3.28
N HIS A 154 -3.10 -12.83 -4.57
CA HIS A 154 -3.11 -14.03 -5.40
C HIS A 154 -2.14 -15.11 -4.89
N SER A 155 -0.95 -14.75 -4.40
CA SER A 155 -0.01 -15.73 -3.83
C SER A 155 -0.56 -16.38 -2.56
N VAL A 156 -1.27 -15.62 -1.71
CA VAL A 156 -1.98 -16.15 -0.53
C VAL A 156 -3.13 -17.07 -0.94
N ALA A 157 -3.90 -16.71 -1.97
CA ALA A 157 -4.99 -17.56 -2.46
C ALA A 157 -4.46 -18.93 -2.94
N VAL A 158 -3.35 -18.95 -3.69
CA VAL A 158 -2.74 -20.22 -4.16
C VAL A 158 -2.20 -21.05 -3.00
N ARG A 159 -1.54 -20.43 -2.01
CA ARG A 159 -1.09 -21.13 -0.80
C ARG A 159 -2.22 -21.78 0.00
N ALA A 160 -3.47 -21.30 -0.15
CA ALA A 160 -4.61 -21.88 0.54
C ALA A 160 -5.17 -23.14 -0.16
N ILE A 161 -4.67 -23.49 -1.35
CA ILE A 161 -5.09 -24.67 -2.09
C ILE A 161 -4.36 -25.91 -1.54
N ALA A 162 -5.12 -26.98 -1.29
CA ALA A 162 -4.57 -28.22 -0.76
C ALA A 162 -3.48 -28.81 -1.69
N GLY A 163 -2.39 -29.30 -1.10
CA GLY A 163 -1.23 -29.82 -1.83
C GLY A 163 -0.22 -28.77 -2.28
N VAL A 164 -0.47 -27.48 -2.01
CA VAL A 164 0.51 -26.40 -2.24
C VAL A 164 1.31 -26.15 -0.96
N LYS A 165 2.63 -26.33 -1.03
CA LYS A 165 3.56 -26.01 0.05
C LYS A 165 3.88 -24.51 0.09
N ASP A 166 4.19 -23.93 -1.07
CA ASP A 166 4.35 -22.48 -1.23
C ASP A 166 4.00 -22.05 -2.66
N ALA A 167 3.75 -20.76 -2.86
CA ALA A 167 3.38 -20.20 -4.14
C ALA A 167 3.79 -18.74 -4.34
N LEU A 168 4.13 -18.44 -5.59
CA LEU A 168 4.34 -17.11 -6.13
C LEU A 168 3.39 -16.88 -7.30
N SER A 169 2.50 -15.90 -7.18
CA SER A 169 1.68 -15.43 -8.30
C SER A 169 2.20 -14.09 -8.80
N MET A 170 2.65 -14.06 -10.06
CA MET A 170 3.10 -12.88 -10.77
C MET A 170 1.98 -12.33 -11.66
N THR A 171 1.74 -11.03 -11.57
CA THR A 171 0.86 -10.28 -12.47
C THR A 171 1.69 -9.74 -13.63
N ILE A 172 1.32 -10.10 -14.86
CA ILE A 172 1.99 -9.65 -16.08
C ILE A 172 1.00 -8.82 -16.91
N PRO A 173 1.32 -7.58 -17.29
CA PRO A 173 0.42 -6.77 -18.09
C PRO A 173 0.43 -7.27 -19.54
N VAL A 174 -0.76 -7.44 -20.13
CA VAL A 174 -0.91 -7.65 -21.59
C VAL A 174 -1.51 -6.43 -22.30
N GLY A 175 -1.75 -5.35 -21.55
CA GLY A 175 -2.28 -4.08 -22.03
C GLY A 175 -3.78 -3.92 -21.82
N THR A 176 -4.26 -2.68 -21.94
CA THR A 176 -5.69 -2.32 -21.79
C THR A 176 -6.34 -2.76 -20.46
N GLY A 177 -5.55 -2.86 -19.38
CA GLY A 177 -6.01 -3.32 -18.07
C GLY A 177 -6.25 -4.83 -17.98
N ILE A 178 -5.82 -5.60 -18.98
CA ILE A 178 -5.87 -7.06 -18.98
C ILE A 178 -4.53 -7.60 -18.47
N HIS A 179 -4.59 -8.66 -17.68
CA HIS A 179 -3.43 -9.29 -17.07
C HIS A 179 -3.38 -10.78 -17.37
N ARG A 180 -2.16 -11.28 -17.45
CA ARG A 180 -1.83 -12.69 -17.37
C ARG A 180 -1.29 -13.00 -15.97
N ARG A 181 -1.63 -14.17 -15.44
CA ARG A 181 -1.11 -14.70 -14.18
C ARG A 181 -0.07 -15.79 -14.48
N MET A 182 1.15 -15.59 -14.00
CA MET A 182 2.18 -16.63 -13.99
C MET A 182 2.32 -17.13 -12.56
N VAL A 183 1.85 -18.35 -12.30
CA VAL A 183 1.80 -18.95 -10.96
C VAL A 183 2.87 -20.02 -10.85
N TYR A 184 3.82 -19.82 -9.95
CA TYR A 184 4.85 -20.79 -9.61
C TYR A 184 4.47 -21.48 -8.30
N VAL A 185 4.46 -22.81 -8.28
CA VAL A 185 4.03 -23.59 -7.13
C VAL A 185 5.08 -24.60 -6.71
N GLU A 186 5.35 -24.66 -5.42
CA GLU A 186 6.04 -25.76 -4.76
C GLU A 186 4.97 -26.65 -4.12
N LEU A 187 5.03 -27.95 -4.38
CA LEU A 187 4.01 -28.89 -3.92
C LEU A 187 4.42 -29.57 -2.61
N GLU A 188 3.42 -29.95 -1.82
CA GLU A 188 3.61 -30.88 -0.71
C GLU A 188 4.01 -32.26 -1.23
N GLU A 189 4.69 -33.05 -0.38
CA GLU A 189 5.08 -34.40 -0.75
C GLU A 189 3.85 -35.26 -1.08
N GLY A 190 3.85 -35.89 -2.26
CA GLY A 190 2.76 -36.74 -2.73
C GLY A 190 1.57 -36.01 -3.37
N ALA A 191 1.58 -34.68 -3.46
CA ALA A 191 0.54 -33.94 -4.15
C ALA A 191 0.63 -34.09 -5.68
N ASP A 192 -0.52 -34.27 -6.35
CA ASP A 192 -0.60 -34.33 -7.81
C ASP A 192 -0.67 -32.94 -8.43
N PHE A 193 0.32 -32.62 -9.27
CA PHE A 193 0.41 -31.32 -9.94
C PHE A 193 -0.83 -31.00 -10.78
N LYS A 194 -1.41 -31.98 -11.48
CA LYS A 194 -2.55 -31.73 -12.37
C LYS A 194 -3.81 -31.34 -11.61
N THR A 195 -4.02 -31.95 -10.45
CA THR A 195 -5.10 -31.59 -9.52
C THR A 195 -4.91 -30.17 -8.99
N VAL A 196 -3.70 -29.82 -8.56
CA VAL A 196 -3.37 -28.47 -8.06
C VAL A 196 -3.50 -27.42 -9.16
N GLU A 197 -2.98 -27.68 -10.36
CA GLU A 197 -3.10 -26.80 -11.53
C GLU A 197 -4.56 -26.51 -11.88
N ALA A 198 -5.40 -27.55 -11.90
CA ALA A 198 -6.83 -27.40 -12.19
C ALA A 198 -7.55 -26.59 -11.10
N ALA A 199 -7.23 -26.84 -9.82
CA ALA A 199 -7.80 -26.10 -8.69
C ALA A 199 -7.43 -24.61 -8.76
N ILE A 200 -6.17 -24.28 -9.05
CA ILE A 200 -5.71 -22.88 -9.20
C ILE A 200 -6.48 -22.19 -10.34
N LYS A 201 -6.57 -22.81 -11.52
CA LYS A 201 -7.25 -22.21 -12.68
C LYS A 201 -8.77 -22.05 -12.48
N ALA A 202 -9.38 -22.87 -11.64
CA ALA A 202 -10.80 -22.80 -11.31
C ALA A 202 -11.13 -21.83 -10.16
N ASP A 203 -10.12 -21.39 -9.40
CA ASP A 203 -10.31 -20.48 -8.28
C ASP A 203 -10.85 -19.11 -8.77
N PRO A 204 -11.79 -18.47 -8.04
CA PRO A 204 -12.33 -17.17 -8.41
C PRO A 204 -11.30 -16.06 -8.65
N TYR A 205 -10.10 -16.16 -8.05
CA TYR A 205 -8.99 -15.23 -8.29
C TYR A 205 -8.34 -15.37 -9.68
N PHE A 206 -8.50 -16.50 -10.37
CA PHE A 206 -7.75 -16.83 -11.59
C PHE A 206 -8.64 -17.17 -12.78
N VAL A 207 -9.87 -17.61 -12.56
CA VAL A 207 -10.78 -18.12 -13.60
C VAL A 207 -11.07 -17.12 -14.72
N ASN A 208 -10.95 -15.82 -14.45
CA ASN A 208 -11.19 -14.76 -15.43
C ASN A 208 -9.93 -14.28 -16.16
N ASP A 209 -8.75 -14.74 -15.74
CA ASP A 209 -7.46 -14.30 -16.27
C ASP A 209 -6.74 -15.44 -17.01
N GLU A 210 -5.96 -15.10 -18.04
CA GLU A 210 -5.03 -16.06 -18.64
C GLU A 210 -4.04 -16.53 -17.58
N THR A 211 -4.12 -17.80 -17.15
CA THR A 211 -3.34 -18.32 -16.03
C THR A 211 -2.45 -19.49 -16.45
N HIS A 212 -1.15 -19.36 -16.22
CA HIS A 212 -0.15 -20.42 -16.42
C HIS A 212 0.36 -20.88 -15.06
N VAL A 213 0.35 -22.19 -14.81
CA VAL A 213 0.83 -22.78 -13.55
C VAL A 213 2.09 -23.58 -13.86
N ILE A 214 3.17 -23.32 -13.11
CA ILE A 214 4.49 -23.89 -13.30
C ILE A 214 4.93 -24.48 -11.96
N GLN A 215 5.21 -25.79 -11.93
CA GLN A 215 5.80 -26.42 -10.76
C GLN A 215 7.29 -26.07 -10.67
N VAL A 216 7.75 -25.71 -9.47
CA VAL A 216 9.15 -25.35 -9.20
C VAL A 216 9.66 -26.09 -7.97
N PRO A 217 10.99 -26.36 -7.88
CA PRO A 217 11.56 -27.05 -6.74
C PRO A 217 11.56 -26.21 -5.46
N CYS A 218 11.72 -24.88 -5.59
CA CYS A 218 11.69 -23.94 -4.49
C CYS A 218 11.14 -22.59 -4.97
N VAL A 219 10.09 -22.09 -4.33
CA VAL A 219 9.50 -20.78 -4.67
C VAL A 219 10.39 -19.61 -4.23
N ASP A 220 11.15 -19.77 -3.14
CA ASP A 220 12.02 -18.72 -2.61
C ASP A 220 13.15 -18.32 -3.58
N ASP A 221 13.61 -19.24 -4.43
CA ASP A 221 14.61 -18.97 -5.47
C ASP A 221 14.10 -17.99 -6.55
N LEU A 222 12.78 -17.79 -6.63
CA LEU A 222 12.12 -16.88 -7.58
C LEU A 222 11.68 -15.56 -6.94
N ASN A 223 12.10 -15.30 -5.71
CA ASN A 223 11.61 -14.16 -4.94
C ASN A 223 12.13 -12.83 -5.52
N ASP A 224 11.26 -12.15 -6.26
CA ASP A 224 11.42 -10.75 -6.68
C ASP A 224 10.32 -9.88 -6.06
N VAL A 225 10.72 -8.77 -5.43
CA VAL A 225 9.83 -7.74 -4.87
C VAL A 225 9.61 -6.57 -5.82
N GLY A 226 10.17 -6.66 -7.03
CA GLY A 226 9.89 -5.80 -8.15
C GLY A 226 8.39 -5.79 -8.48
N HIS A 227 7.89 -4.59 -8.75
CA HIS A 227 6.56 -4.37 -9.26
C HIS A 227 6.57 -3.10 -10.12
N GLY A 228 5.49 -2.89 -10.86
CA GLY A 228 5.31 -1.67 -11.61
C GLY A 228 3.88 -1.42 -11.98
N VAL A 229 3.69 -0.27 -12.61
CA VAL A 229 2.47 0.10 -13.30
C VAL A 229 2.83 0.82 -14.59
N ASN A 230 2.02 0.61 -15.60
CA ASN A 230 1.91 1.47 -16.77
C ASN A 230 0.47 1.98 -16.83
N LEU A 231 0.27 3.26 -16.56
CA LEU A 231 -1.03 3.92 -16.56
C LEU A 231 -1.12 4.78 -17.82
N VAL A 232 -2.07 4.44 -18.69
CA VAL A 232 -2.25 5.12 -19.98
C VAL A 232 -3.63 5.75 -20.04
N ARG A 233 -3.70 7.01 -20.47
CA ARG A 233 -4.96 7.69 -20.80
C ARG A 233 -4.96 8.20 -22.23
N LYS A 234 -5.98 7.83 -23.00
CA LYS A 234 -6.31 8.45 -24.29
C LYS A 234 -7.63 9.20 -24.18
N GLY A 235 -7.61 10.50 -24.46
CA GLY A 235 -8.78 11.34 -24.23
C GLY A 235 -8.88 12.61 -25.06
N VAL A 236 -9.73 13.51 -24.57
CA VAL A 236 -10.10 14.80 -25.17
C VAL A 236 -10.01 15.89 -24.10
N SER A 237 -9.28 16.96 -24.39
CA SER A 237 -9.27 18.19 -23.60
C SER A 237 -10.20 19.20 -24.25
N GLY A 238 -11.28 19.57 -23.55
CA GLY A 238 -12.34 20.40 -24.12
C GLY A 238 -12.98 19.74 -25.36
N LYS A 239 -12.67 20.27 -26.55
CA LYS A 239 -13.12 19.75 -27.85
C LYS A 239 -12.01 19.07 -28.66
N THR A 240 -10.77 19.12 -28.19
CA THR A 240 -9.60 18.68 -28.95
C THR A 240 -9.26 17.23 -28.62
N HIS A 241 -9.38 16.37 -29.63
CA HIS A 241 -9.11 14.93 -29.51
C HIS A 241 -7.62 14.60 -29.41
N ASN A 242 -7.33 13.32 -29.19
CA ASN A 242 -5.99 12.72 -29.25
C ASN A 242 -4.99 13.24 -28.20
N GLN A 243 -5.48 13.47 -26.98
CA GLN A 243 -4.60 13.65 -25.82
C GLN A 243 -4.14 12.28 -25.35
N LEU A 244 -2.83 12.07 -25.30
CA LEU A 244 -2.21 10.80 -24.94
C LEU A 244 -1.31 11.04 -23.73
N PHE A 245 -1.57 10.35 -22.64
CA PHE A 245 -0.81 10.42 -21.41
C PHE A 245 -0.36 9.03 -20.99
N GLU A 246 0.83 8.97 -20.41
CA GLU A 246 1.45 7.75 -19.92
C GLU A 246 2.20 8.07 -18.62
N PHE A 247 2.09 7.18 -17.65
CA PHE A 247 2.79 7.23 -16.38
C PHE A 247 3.28 5.83 -16.03
N ASP A 248 4.58 5.71 -15.75
CA ASP A 248 5.26 4.43 -15.56
C ASP A 248 6.04 4.38 -14.25
N MET A 249 5.94 3.25 -13.55
CA MET A 249 6.79 2.94 -12.41
C MET A 249 7.39 1.54 -12.54
N LYS A 250 8.66 1.43 -12.16
CA LYS A 250 9.38 0.16 -11.94
C LYS A 250 10.06 0.28 -10.59
N ILE A 251 9.52 -0.40 -9.59
CA ILE A 251 9.76 -0.08 -8.18
C ILE A 251 9.88 -1.35 -7.34
N ASN A 252 10.42 -1.18 -6.13
CA ASN A 252 10.27 -2.16 -5.07
C ASN A 252 8.93 -1.88 -4.35
N ASN A 253 8.02 -2.84 -4.39
CA ASN A 253 6.63 -2.67 -3.93
C ASN A 253 6.51 -2.22 -2.46
N PRO A 254 6.96 -3.02 -1.47
CA PRO A 254 6.83 -2.63 -0.07
C PRO A 254 7.63 -1.37 0.28
N ALA A 255 8.77 -1.12 -0.38
CA ALA A 255 9.58 0.08 -0.16
C ALA A 255 8.84 1.35 -0.60
N LEU A 256 8.28 1.38 -1.81
CA LEU A 256 7.51 2.53 -2.28
C LEU A 256 6.25 2.74 -1.43
N THR A 257 5.54 1.66 -1.08
CA THR A 257 4.37 1.73 -0.22
C THR A 257 4.71 2.39 1.12
N ALA A 258 5.79 1.95 1.77
CA ALA A 258 6.28 2.53 3.01
C ALA A 258 6.66 4.01 2.87
N GLN A 259 7.34 4.38 1.78
CA GLN A 259 7.69 5.77 1.52
C GLN A 259 6.45 6.65 1.37
N VAL A 260 5.41 6.20 0.67
CA VAL A 260 4.15 6.94 0.54
C VAL A 260 3.47 7.08 1.90
N LEU A 261 3.48 6.04 2.75
CA LEU A 261 2.95 6.13 4.11
C LEU A 261 3.65 7.21 4.95
N VAL A 262 4.98 7.34 4.87
CA VAL A 262 5.72 8.43 5.54
C VAL A 262 5.33 9.79 4.97
N CYS A 263 5.17 9.90 3.65
CA CYS A 263 4.71 11.13 3.00
C CYS A 263 3.30 11.56 3.46
N VAL A 264 2.34 10.63 3.55
CA VAL A 264 1.00 10.98 4.03
C VAL A 264 0.97 11.17 5.55
N ALA A 265 1.86 10.52 6.32
CA ALA A 265 1.99 10.81 7.74
C ALA A 265 2.35 12.29 7.96
N ARG A 266 3.26 12.84 7.14
CA ARG A 266 3.60 14.26 7.12
C ARG A 266 2.38 15.12 6.76
N ALA A 267 1.67 14.74 5.70
CA ALA A 267 0.50 15.49 5.26
C ALA A 267 -0.64 15.49 6.27
N SER A 268 -0.80 14.43 7.07
CA SER A 268 -1.83 14.37 8.12
C SER A 268 -1.68 15.47 9.17
N MET A 269 -0.47 15.97 9.40
CA MET A 269 -0.21 17.08 10.31
C MET A 269 -0.72 18.43 9.78
N LYS A 270 -1.06 18.51 8.50
CA LYS A 270 -1.50 19.73 7.80
C LYS A 270 -3.01 19.73 7.53
N GLN A 271 -3.70 18.61 7.73
CA GLN A 271 -5.13 18.50 7.45
C GLN A 271 -6.00 18.86 8.66
N GLN A 272 -7.28 19.16 8.39
CA GLN A 272 -8.30 19.29 9.43
C GLN A 272 -8.80 17.90 9.87
N PRO A 273 -9.41 17.76 11.05
CA PRO A 273 -9.92 16.48 11.52
C PRO A 273 -10.89 15.82 10.53
N GLY A 274 -10.64 14.54 10.22
CA GLY A 274 -11.38 13.83 9.19
C GLY A 274 -10.62 12.65 8.59
N CYS A 275 -11.21 12.06 7.55
CA CYS A 275 -10.62 10.96 6.80
C CYS A 275 -10.50 11.32 5.31
N TYR A 276 -9.32 11.08 4.76
CA TYR A 276 -8.92 11.49 3.42
C TYR A 276 -8.30 10.32 2.68
N THR A 277 -8.56 10.25 1.38
CA THR A 277 -7.75 9.51 0.41
C THR A 277 -6.73 10.46 -0.21
N MET A 278 -5.68 9.95 -0.86
CA MET A 278 -4.63 10.82 -1.43
C MET A 278 -5.12 11.81 -2.49
N ILE A 279 -6.25 11.55 -3.18
CA ILE A 279 -6.81 12.51 -4.15
C ILE A 279 -7.38 13.77 -3.47
N GLU A 280 -7.61 13.71 -2.17
CA GLU A 280 -8.16 14.80 -1.35
C GLU A 280 -7.05 15.61 -0.64
N VAL A 281 -5.79 15.21 -0.83
CA VAL A 281 -4.63 15.80 -0.16
C VAL A 281 -3.77 16.53 -1.21
N PRO A 282 -3.46 17.83 -1.01
CA PRO A 282 -2.52 18.54 -1.87
C PRO A 282 -1.16 17.84 -1.92
N VAL A 283 -0.60 17.58 -3.11
CA VAL A 283 0.67 16.85 -3.24
C VAL A 283 1.85 17.55 -2.57
N ILE A 284 1.79 18.87 -2.41
CA ILE A 284 2.81 19.65 -1.69
C ILE A 284 2.82 19.34 -0.18
N ASP A 285 1.70 18.88 0.38
CA ASP A 285 1.62 18.55 1.81
C ASP A 285 2.42 17.29 2.15
N LEU A 286 2.67 16.44 1.15
CA LEU A 286 3.46 15.21 1.24
C LEU A 286 4.96 15.48 1.45
N LEU A 287 5.44 16.67 1.08
CA LEU A 287 6.85 17.02 1.04
C LEU A 287 7.31 17.67 2.37
N GLU A 288 8.55 17.35 2.74
CA GLU A 288 9.29 18.06 3.78
C GLU A 288 9.76 19.42 3.26
N GLY A 289 9.83 20.42 4.13
CA GLY A 289 10.37 21.74 3.82
C GLY A 289 9.35 22.87 3.85
N ASP A 290 9.84 24.08 3.59
CA ASP A 290 9.01 25.27 3.50
C ASP A 290 8.21 25.30 2.19
N ARG A 291 6.99 25.82 2.27
CA ARG A 291 6.06 25.82 1.14
C ARG A 291 6.53 26.69 -0.02
N GLU A 292 7.09 27.86 0.25
CA GLU A 292 7.56 28.78 -0.80
C GLU A 292 8.82 28.23 -1.49
N GLU A 293 9.72 27.60 -0.72
CA GLU A 293 10.90 26.94 -1.28
C GLU A 293 10.52 25.77 -2.22
N LEU A 294 9.55 24.95 -1.79
CA LEU A 294 9.04 23.85 -2.61
C LEU A 294 8.38 24.36 -3.90
N ILE A 295 7.60 25.44 -3.82
CA ILE A 295 7.00 26.07 -5.01
C ILE A 295 8.09 26.59 -5.95
N ALA A 296 9.06 27.33 -5.43
CA ALA A 296 10.15 27.89 -6.23
C ALA A 296 11.01 26.81 -6.92
N HIS A 297 11.09 25.62 -6.35
CA HIS A 297 11.85 24.50 -6.92
C HIS A 297 11.08 23.68 -7.95
N LEU A 298 9.76 23.47 -7.75
CA LEU A 298 8.96 22.50 -8.48
C LEU A 298 8.00 23.11 -9.53
N VAL A 299 7.82 24.43 -9.54
CA VAL A 299 6.94 25.18 -10.47
C VAL A 299 7.77 26.15 -11.31
#